data_AF-A0AAI9MXW4-F1
#
_entry.id   AF-A0AAI9MXW4-F1
#
_cell.length_a   1.000
_cell.length_b   1.000
_cell.length_c   1.000
_cell.angle_alpha   90.00
_cell.angle_beta   90.00
_cell.angle_gamma   90.00
#
_symmetry.space_group_name_H-M   'P 1'
#
loop_
_entity.id
_entity.type
_entity.pdbx_description
1 polymer ?
#
loop_
_entity_poly.entity_id
_entity_poly.type
_entity_poly.pdbx_seq_one_letter_code
_entity_poly.pdbx_strand_id
1 'polypeptide(L)' 'MTTPYNTEVQKTIHHVASELAALEFVNQDAAREISQVAEAVANMFTVLYYQAETGDATKQDFQEAQAKLQEVLLTL' A
#
# COMPACT_ATOMS: atom_id res chain seq x y z
N MET A 1 -10.02 1.18 9.73
CA MET A 1 -10.48 2.54 9.32
C MET A 1 -9.73 2.97 8.06
N THR A 2 -10.39 3.58 7.06
CA THR A 2 -9.71 4.26 5.94
C THR A 2 -9.42 5.69 6.34
N THR A 3 -8.19 5.95 6.80
CA THR A 3 -7.71 7.32 7.03
C THR A 3 -7.56 8.04 5.68
N PRO A 4 -7.90 9.34 5.57
CA PRO A 4 -7.82 10.09 4.31
C PRO A 4 -6.43 10.09 3.67
N TYR A 5 -5.37 9.95 4.48
CA TYR A 5 -3.98 9.79 4.00
C TYR A 5 -3.80 8.56 3.11
N ASN A 6 -4.54 7.48 3.37
CA ASN A 6 -4.41 6.23 2.65
C ASN A 6 -4.93 6.37 1.20
N THR A 7 -6.00 7.12 0.99
CA THR A 7 -6.62 7.30 -0.33
C THR A 7 -5.74 8.09 -1.30
N GLU A 8 -5.06 9.15 -0.84
CA GLU A 8 -4.17 9.95 -1.71
C GLU A 8 -2.88 9.20 -2.06
N VAL A 9 -2.34 8.41 -1.11
CA VAL A 9 -1.17 7.56 -1.36
C VAL A 9 -1.51 6.45 -2.38
N GLN A 10 -2.66 5.78 -2.24
CA GLN A 10 -3.11 4.78 -3.21
C GLN A 10 -3.28 5.36 -4.63
N LYS A 11 -3.92 6.52 -4.76
CA LYS A 11 -4.07 7.21 -6.06
C LYS A 11 -2.71 7.53 -6.67
N THR A 12 -1.77 8.02 -5.86
CA THR A 12 -0.42 8.35 -6.32
C THR A 12 0.31 7.10 -6.80
N ILE A 13 0.23 5.99 -6.07
CA ILE A 13 0.83 4.71 -6.45
C ILE A 13 0.27 4.23 -7.80
N HIS A 14 -1.05 4.18 -7.95
CA HIS A 14 -1.68 3.77 -9.21
C HIS A 14 -1.33 4.69 -10.38
N HIS A 15 -1.29 6.00 -10.14
CA HIS A 15 -0.94 6.97 -11.16
C HIS A 15 0.49 6.74 -11.65
N VAL A 16 1.46 6.65 -10.75
CA VAL A 16 2.87 6.40 -11.10
C VAL A 16 3.04 5.07 -11.81
N ALA A 17 2.39 4.00 -11.34
CA ALA A 17 2.45 2.70 -12.00
C ALA A 17 1.88 2.74 -13.42
N SER A 18 0.79 3.47 -13.63
CA SER A 18 0.22 3.70 -14.97
C SER A 18 1.16 4.50 -15.87
N GLU A 19 1.86 5.50 -15.32
CA GLU A 19 2.87 6.26 -16.09
C GLU A 19 4.06 5.38 -16.48
N LEU A 20 4.57 4.55 -15.55
CA LEU A 20 5.66 3.63 -15.84
C LEU A 20 5.30 2.58 -16.90
N ALA A 21 4.05 2.10 -16.90
CA ALA A 21 3.54 1.22 -17.95
C ALA A 21 3.39 1.95 -19.29
N ALA A 22 2.90 3.19 -19.29
CA ALA A 22 2.74 4.01 -20.49
C ALA A 22 4.08 4.39 -21.14
N LEU A 23 5.14 4.53 -20.33
CA LEU A 23 6.51 4.74 -20.78
C LEU A 23 7.20 3.45 -21.26
N GLU A 24 6.51 2.30 -21.23
CA GLU A 24 7.06 0.97 -21.52
C GLU A 24 8.27 0.59 -20.64
N PHE A 25 8.46 1.27 -19.52
CA PHE A 25 9.54 0.98 -18.57
C PHE A 25 9.30 -0.35 -17.84
N VAL A 26 8.03 -0.65 -17.58
CA VAL A 26 7.55 -1.94 -17.08
C VAL A 26 6.33 -2.38 -17.89
N ASN A 27 6.07 -3.68 -17.96
CA ASN A 27 4.83 -4.17 -18.55
C ASN A 27 3.64 -3.97 -17.58
N GLN A 28 2.42 -4.17 -18.07
CA GLN A 28 1.20 -3.95 -17.29
C GLN A 28 1.10 -4.86 -16.06
N ASP A 29 1.57 -6.10 -16.16
CA ASP A 29 1.57 -7.03 -15.02
C ASP A 29 2.52 -6.54 -13.92
N ALA A 30 3.75 -6.18 -14.27
CA ALA A 30 4.73 -5.63 -13.34
C ALA A 30 4.27 -4.29 -12.72
N ALA A 31 3.59 -3.43 -13.50
CA ALA A 31 2.99 -2.21 -12.96
C ALA A 31 1.89 -2.50 -11.92
N ARG A 32 1.05 -3.52 -12.17
CA ARG A 32 0.02 -3.97 -11.23
C ARG A 32 0.66 -4.55 -9.96
N GLU A 33 1.63 -5.43 -10.12
CA GLU A 33 2.37 -6.08 -9.03
C GLU A 33 3.06 -5.06 -8.12
N ILE A 34 3.80 -4.11 -8.70
CA ILE A 34 4.46 -3.04 -7.95
C ILE A 34 3.45 -2.15 -7.21
N SER A 35 2.29 -1.85 -7.83
CA SER A 35 1.22 -1.08 -7.17
C SER A 35 0.73 -1.79 -5.90
N GLN A 36 0.45 -3.09 -6.01
CA GLN A 36 -0.05 -3.89 -4.88
C GLN A 36 0.96 -3.95 -3.72
N VAL A 37 2.25 -4.12 -4.02
CA VAL A 37 3.31 -4.08 -2.98
C VAL A 37 3.36 -2.70 -2.32
N ALA A 38 3.43 -1.64 -3.13
CA ALA A 38 3.57 -0.29 -2.63
C ALA A 38 2.40 0.11 -1.74
N GLU A 39 1.17 -0.28 -2.10
CA GLU A 39 -0.03 -0.04 -1.29
C GLU A 39 0.01 -0.80 0.03
N ALA A 40 0.40 -2.08 0.02
CA ALA A 40 0.50 -2.87 1.24
C ALA A 40 1.53 -2.29 2.21
N VAL A 41 2.67 -1.82 1.70
CA VAL A 41 3.70 -1.13 2.49
C VAL A 41 3.17 0.21 3.02
N ALA A 42 2.51 1.02 2.19
CA ALA A 42 1.92 2.29 2.61
C ALA A 42 0.85 2.12 3.70
N ASN A 43 0.01 1.08 3.58
CA ASN A 43 -0.97 0.71 4.59
C ASN A 43 -0.32 0.39 5.93
N MET A 44 0.76 -0.39 5.92
CA MET A 44 1.53 -0.70 7.13
C MET A 44 2.08 0.57 7.79
N PHE A 45 2.72 1.45 7.01
CA PHE A 45 3.24 2.72 7.53
C PHE A 45 2.12 3.59 8.09
N THR A 46 0.95 3.65 7.44
CA THR A 46 -0.19 4.41 7.94
C THR A 46 -0.61 3.96 9.34
N VAL A 47 -0.70 2.65 9.60
CA VAL A 47 -1.04 2.11 10.92
C VAL A 47 0.05 2.44 11.95
N LEU A 48 1.32 2.26 11.58
CA LEU A 48 2.45 2.53 12.47
C LEU A 48 2.58 4.02 12.84
N TYR A 49 2.42 4.92 11.87
CA TYR A 49 2.43 6.35 12.10
C TYR A 49 1.23 6.79 12.93
N TYR A 50 0.03 6.31 12.60
CA TYR A 50 -1.16 6.63 13.39
C TYR A 50 -0.97 6.19 14.85
N GLN A 51 -0.42 4.99 15.08
CA GLN A 51 -0.11 4.55 16.43
C GLN A 51 0.92 5.43 17.15
N ALA A 52 1.98 5.85 16.44
CA ALA A 52 3.01 6.70 17.02
C ALA A 52 2.50 8.11 17.36
N GLU A 53 1.58 8.65 16.55
CA GLU A 53 1.03 9.99 16.71
C GLU A 53 -0.11 10.07 17.72
N THR A 54 -1.05 9.11 17.69
CA THR A 54 -2.30 9.19 18.46
C THR A 54 -2.38 8.16 19.58
N GLY A 55 -1.68 7.02 19.43
CA GLY A 55 -1.82 5.87 20.33
C GLY A 55 -3.10 5.05 20.14
N ASP A 56 -3.92 5.40 19.14
CA ASP A 56 -5.27 4.85 18.95
C ASP A 56 -5.33 3.64 17.99
N ALA A 57 -4.23 3.29 17.33
CA ALA A 57 -4.21 2.09 16.49
C ALA A 57 -4.15 0.83 17.35
N THR A 58 -4.99 -0.14 17.04
CA THR A 58 -5.04 -1.38 17.80
C THR A 58 -4.02 -2.40 17.28
N LYS A 59 -3.74 -3.43 18.10
CA LYS A 59 -2.97 -4.60 17.63
C LYS A 59 -3.64 -5.31 16.45
N GLN A 60 -4.97 -5.27 16.38
CA GLN A 60 -5.73 -5.85 15.27
C GLN A 60 -5.47 -5.07 13.98
N ASP A 61 -5.46 -3.73 14.02
CA ASP A 61 -5.14 -2.91 12.84
C ASP A 61 -3.75 -3.25 12.27
N PHE A 62 -2.77 -3.47 13.15
CA PHE A 62 -1.44 -3.92 12.74
C PHE A 62 -1.46 -5.30 12.11
N GLN A 63 -2.15 -6.27 12.72
CA GLN A 63 -2.25 -7.63 12.20
C GLN A 63 -2.95 -7.68 10.83
N GLU A 64 -3.99 -6.87 10.63
CA GLU A 64 -4.68 -6.74 9.34
C GLU A 64 -3.75 -6.15 8.26
N ALA A 65 -2.99 -5.10 8.59
CA ALA A 65 -2.00 -4.53 7.67
C ALA A 65 -0.87 -5.52 7.35
N GLN A 66 -0.41 -6.29 8.36
CA GLN A 66 0.59 -7.33 8.19
C GLN A 66 0.11 -8.48 7.32
N ALA A 67 -1.12 -8.93 7.53
CA ALA A 67 -1.73 -10.01 6.74
C ALA A 67 -1.83 -9.60 5.27
N LYS A 68 -2.27 -8.37 4.97
CA LYS A 68 -2.32 -7.85 3.59
C LYS A 68 -0.96 -7.79 2.93
N LEU A 69 0.07 -7.35 3.65
CA LEU A 69 1.44 -7.33 3.13
C LEU A 69 1.95 -8.75 2.83
N GLN A 70 1.68 -9.70 3.72
CA GLN A 70 2.04 -11.10 3.52
C GLN A 70 1.29 -11.72 2.35
N GLU A 71 -0.01 -11.47 2.23
CA GLU A 71 -0.85 -11.92 1.12
C GLU A 71 -0.26 -11.45 -0.21
N VAL A 72 -0.01 -10.14 -0.35
CA VAL A 72 0.59 -9.57 -1.55
C VAL A 72 1.91 -10.27 -1.86
N LEU A 73 2.84 -10.36 -0.91
CA LEU A 73 4.15 -11.00 -1.13
C LEU A 73 4.10 -12.49 -1.47
N LEU A 74 3.02 -13.20 -1.14
CA LEU A 74 2.82 -14.62 -1.47
C LEU A 74 2.08 -14.83 -2.80
N THR A 75 1.44 -13.79 -3.32
CA THR A 75 0.63 -13.83 -4.55
C THR A 75 1.31 -13.24 -5.78
N LEU A 76 2.50 -12.65 -5.58
CA LEU A 76 3.42 -12.18 -6.63
C LEU A 76 4.35 -13.32 -7.06
#